data_AF-A0A4Z1RFW4-F1
#
_entry.id   AF-A0A4Z1RFW4-F1
#
_cell.length_a   1.000
_cell.length_b   1.000
_cell.length_c   1.000
_cell.angle_alpha   90.00
_cell.angle_beta   90.00
_cell.angle_gamma   90.00
#
_symmetry.space_group_name_H-M   'P 1'
#
loop_
_entity.id
_entity.type
_entity.pdbx_description
1 polymer ?
#
loop_
_entity_poly.entity_id
_entity_poly.type
_entity_poly.pdbx_seq_one_letter_code
_entity_poly.pdbx_strand_id
1 'polypeptide(L)'
;MSAGGGQPGDLRRLPGAELERRYAQLHRDVFALYEEAEATSDASPRERDAAHARAQARAQPLIEQARRLHDERVRRLRVRARRWWWATGIVAVAGGALVLWLLARG
;
A
#
# COMPACT_ATOMS: atom_id res chain seq x y z
N MET A 1 15.16 -14.21 17.02
CA MET A 1 14.71 -13.11 16.15
C MET A 1 13.20 -13.07 16.21
N SER A 2 12.64 -12.04 16.86
CA SER A 2 11.22 -11.97 17.16
C SER A 2 10.40 -11.65 15.91
N ALA A 3 9.61 -12.62 15.45
CA ALA A 3 8.51 -12.41 14.52
C ALA A 3 7.41 -11.60 15.21
N GLY A 4 7.64 -10.30 15.38
CA GLY A 4 6.63 -9.36 15.84
C GLY A 4 5.65 -9.11 14.70
N GLY A 5 4.61 -9.95 14.60
CA GLY A 5 3.41 -9.67 13.83
C GLY A 5 2.81 -8.36 14.31
N GLY A 6 3.22 -7.25 13.69
CA GLY A 6 2.82 -5.91 14.07
C GLY A 6 1.32 -5.77 13.88
N GLN A 7 0.60 -5.69 14.99
CA GLN A 7 -0.83 -5.43 15.02
C GLN A 7 -1.19 -4.26 14.08
N PRO A 8 -2.35 -4.31 13.38
CA PRO A 8 -2.78 -3.25 12.46
C PRO A 8 -2.89 -1.86 13.14
N GLY A 9 -3.01 -1.82 14.48
CA GLY A 9 -2.97 -0.59 15.26
C GLY A 9 -1.60 0.12 15.28
N ASP A 10 -0.49 -0.63 15.24
CA ASP A 10 0.86 -0.05 15.25
C ASP A 10 1.23 0.59 13.92
N LEU A 11 0.80 -0.02 12.82
CA LEU A 11 1.08 0.46 11.46
C LEU A 11 0.55 1.88 11.20
N ARG A 12 -0.59 2.24 11.80
CA ARG A 12 -1.16 3.59 11.67
C ARG A 12 -0.34 4.67 12.37
N ARG A 13 0.45 4.32 13.38
CA ARG A 13 1.27 5.27 14.16
C ARG A 13 2.68 5.46 13.59
N LEU A 14 3.10 4.63 12.63
CA LEU A 14 4.43 4.73 12.05
C LEU A 14 4.59 5.94 11.11
N PRO A 15 5.73 6.66 11.17
CA PRO A 15 6.08 7.69 10.20
C PRO A 15 6.34 7.08 8.81
N GLY A 16 6.11 7.88 7.76
CA GLY A 16 6.08 7.39 6.37
C GLY A 16 7.35 6.65 5.92
N ALA A 17 8.53 7.16 6.31
CA ALA A 17 9.83 6.54 5.99
C ALA A 17 10.00 5.16 6.67
N GLU A 18 9.50 5.01 7.89
CA GLU A 18 9.53 3.74 8.63
C GLU A 18 8.61 2.70 7.98
N LEU A 19 7.47 3.17 7.45
CA LEU A 19 6.54 2.34 6.70
C LEU A 19 7.16 1.85 5.38
N GLU A 20 7.98 2.69 4.73
CA GLU A 20 8.72 2.34 3.51
C GLU A 20 9.80 1.30 3.78
N ARG A 21 10.56 1.47 4.87
CA ARG A 21 11.58 0.50 5.30
C ARG A 21 10.98 -0.86 5.60
N ARG A 22 9.85 -0.92 6.32
CA ARG A 22 9.14 -2.17 6.59
C ARG A 22 8.62 -2.83 5.32
N TYR A 23 8.08 -2.04 4.39
CA TYR A 23 7.64 -2.56 3.09
C TYR A 23 8.82 -3.15 2.28
N ALA A 24 9.96 -2.45 2.22
CA ALA A 24 11.15 -2.92 1.54
C ALA A 24 11.75 -4.18 2.19
N GLN A 25 11.67 -4.29 3.52
CA GLN A 25 12.08 -5.50 4.24
C GLN A 25 11.19 -6.69 3.91
N LEU A 26 9.87 -6.51 3.96
CA LEU A 26 8.91 -7.55 3.60
C LEU A 26 9.10 -8.05 2.16
N HIS A 27 9.41 -7.13 1.23
CA HIS A 27 9.68 -7.47 -0.16
C HIS A 27 10.93 -8.34 -0.29
N ARG A 28 12.01 -8.01 0.43
CA ARG A 28 13.23 -8.84 0.47
C ARG A 28 12.96 -10.22 1.05
N ASP A 29 12.18 -10.30 2.13
CA ASP A 29 11.86 -11.58 2.78
C ASP A 29 11.03 -12.48 1.85
N VAL A 30 10.07 -11.91 1.10
CA VAL A 30 9.30 -12.65 0.10
C VAL A 30 10.19 -13.12 -1.05
N PHE A 31 11.07 -12.25 -1.56
CA PHE A 31 12.00 -12.64 -2.62
C PHE A 31 12.95 -13.75 -2.20
N ALA A 32 13.50 -13.69 -0.98
CA ALA A 32 14.38 -14.72 -0.45
C ALA A 32 13.68 -16.10 -0.40
N LEU A 33 12.39 -16.15 -0.08
CA LEU A 33 11.62 -17.41 -0.07
C LEU A 33 11.43 -18.00 -1.48
N TYR A 34 11.32 -17.16 -2.51
CA TYR A 34 11.24 -17.63 -3.90
C TYR A 34 12.61 -18.03 -4.45
N GLU A 35 13.67 -17.29 -4.10
CA GLU A 35 15.05 -17.61 -4.46
C GLU A 35 15.50 -18.95 -3.85
N GLU A 36 15.12 -19.21 -2.59
CA GLU A 36 15.37 -20.49 -1.92
C GLU A 36 14.60 -21.66 -2.59
N ALA A 37 13.42 -21.39 -3.17
CA ALA A 37 12.67 -22.37 -3.95
C ALA A 37 13.33 -22.62 -5.33
N GLU A 38 13.86 -21.60 -6.00
CA GLU A 38 14.61 -21.71 -7.26
C GLU A 38 15.98 -22.39 -7.09
N ALA A 39 16.62 -22.24 -5.94
CA ALA A 39 17.89 -22.90 -5.60
C ALA A 39 17.78 -24.44 -5.62
N THR A 40 16.56 -24.99 -5.61
CA THR A 40 16.25 -26.42 -5.84
C THR A 40 16.43 -26.85 -7.31
N SER A 41 17.44 -26.32 -7.98
CA SER A 41 17.67 -26.44 -9.43
C SER A 41 17.92 -27.86 -9.93
N ASP A 42 18.40 -28.76 -9.07
CA ASP A 42 18.62 -30.18 -9.36
C ASP A 42 17.39 -31.08 -9.10
N ALA A 43 16.27 -30.52 -8.64
CA ALA A 43 15.07 -31.30 -8.35
C ALA A 43 14.21 -31.58 -9.59
N SER A 44 13.49 -32.71 -9.56
CA SER A 44 12.55 -33.08 -10.60
C SER A 44 11.47 -32.00 -10.78
N PRO A 45 10.87 -31.85 -11.97
CA PRO A 45 9.85 -30.81 -12.21
C PRO A 45 8.71 -30.81 -11.17
N ARG A 46 8.28 -31.99 -10.71
CA ARG A 46 7.25 -32.13 -9.66
C ARG A 46 7.69 -31.61 -8.30
N GLU A 47 8.96 -31.74 -7.97
CA GLU A 47 9.53 -31.24 -6.71
C GLU A 47 9.70 -29.71 -6.75
N ARG A 48 10.05 -29.15 -7.90
CA ARG A 48 10.06 -27.70 -8.13
C ARG A 48 8.66 -27.10 -8.03
N ASP A 49 7.65 -27.73 -8.66
CA ASP A 49 6.26 -27.29 -8.55
C ASP A 49 5.76 -27.32 -7.10
N ALA A 50 6.12 -28.36 -6.34
CA ALA A 50 5.78 -28.46 -4.92
C ALA A 50 6.52 -27.42 -4.06
N ALA A 51 7.78 -27.10 -4.37
CA ALA A 51 8.55 -26.06 -3.69
C ALA A 51 7.96 -24.67 -3.96
N HIS A 52 7.61 -24.36 -5.21
CA HIS A 52 6.94 -23.11 -5.57
C HIS A 52 5.55 -22.98 -4.94
N ALA A 53 4.75 -24.05 -4.92
CA ALA A 53 3.43 -24.03 -4.27
C ALA A 53 3.55 -23.75 -2.76
N ARG A 54 4.57 -24.31 -2.09
CA ARG A 54 4.86 -24.03 -0.67
C ARG A 54 5.36 -22.61 -0.45
N ALA A 55 6.23 -22.09 -1.31
CA ALA A 55 6.69 -20.71 -1.26
C ALA A 55 5.52 -19.73 -1.46
N GLN A 56 4.63 -20.01 -2.41
CA GLN A 56 3.43 -19.22 -2.67
C GLN A 56 2.46 -19.23 -1.49
N ALA A 57 2.23 -20.38 -0.87
CA ALA A 57 1.41 -20.50 0.33
C ALA A 57 1.98 -19.71 1.52
N ARG A 58 3.33 -19.64 1.65
CA ARG A 58 4.01 -18.83 2.67
C ARG A 58 4.03 -17.34 2.35
N ALA A 59 4.07 -16.97 1.08
CA ALA A 59 4.08 -15.58 0.63
C ALA A 59 2.69 -14.93 0.67
N GLN A 60 1.62 -15.68 0.44
CA GLN A 60 0.22 -15.23 0.52
C GLN A 60 -0.10 -14.32 1.74
N PRO A 61 0.18 -14.74 2.99
CA PRO A 61 -0.09 -13.89 4.16
C PRO A 61 0.77 -12.62 4.20
N LEU A 62 1.99 -12.65 3.67
CA LEU A 62 2.87 -11.46 3.59
C LEU A 62 2.35 -10.48 2.53
N ILE A 63 1.86 -10.99 1.41
CA ILE A 63 1.23 -10.20 0.34
C ILE A 63 -0.05 -9.53 0.84
N GLU A 64 -0.87 -10.21 1.63
CA GLU A 64 -2.05 -9.62 2.26
C GLU A 64 -1.69 -8.50 3.26
N GLN A 65 -0.63 -8.69 4.06
CA GLN A 65 -0.12 -7.64 4.94
C GLN A 65 0.38 -6.42 4.15
N ALA A 66 1.09 -6.65 3.05
CA ALA A 66 1.56 -5.61 2.14
C ALA A 66 0.39 -4.82 1.52
N ARG A 67 -0.66 -5.52 1.06
CA ARG A 67 -1.89 -4.89 0.52
C ARG A 67 -2.58 -4.01 1.55
N ARG A 68 -2.74 -4.48 2.79
CA ARG A 68 -3.34 -3.69 3.87
C ARG A 68 -2.54 -2.41 4.15
N LEU A 69 -1.22 -2.47 4.13
CA LEU A 69 -0.34 -1.30 4.23
C LEU A 69 -0.58 -0.30 3.10
N HIS A 70 -0.68 -0.81 1.87
CA HIS A 70 -0.87 0.00 0.67
C HIS A 70 -2.24 0.69 0.69
N ASP A 71 -3.29 -0.03 1.04
CA ASP A 71 -4.65 0.51 1.16
C ASP A 71 -4.72 1.64 2.20
N GLU A 72 -3.98 1.54 3.31
CA GLU A 72 -3.92 2.63 4.29
C GLU A 72 -3.19 3.87 3.77
N ARG A 73 -2.10 3.71 3.01
CA ARG A 73 -1.44 4.83 2.30
C ARG A 73 -2.40 5.48 1.30
N VAL A 74 -3.05 4.69 0.46
CA VAL A 74 -4.01 5.16 -0.55
C VAL A 74 -5.20 5.85 0.11
N ARG A 75 -5.69 5.32 1.24
CA ARG A 75 -6.80 5.93 1.98
C ARG A 75 -6.42 7.30 2.54
N ARG A 76 -5.20 7.48 3.08
CA ARG A 76 -4.70 8.81 3.49
C ARG A 76 -4.57 9.78 2.31
N LEU A 77 -4.07 9.29 1.17
CA LEU A 77 -3.97 10.10 -0.06
C LEU A 77 -5.36 10.48 -0.59
N ARG A 78 -6.32 9.55 -0.61
CA ARG A 78 -7.71 9.81 -1.00
C ARG A 78 -8.38 10.84 -0.10
N VAL A 79 -8.12 10.83 1.21
CA VAL A 79 -8.63 11.87 2.11
C VAL A 79 -8.07 13.25 1.75
N ARG A 80 -6.77 13.35 1.43
CA ARG A 80 -6.20 14.60 0.91
C ARG A 80 -6.84 15.00 -0.41
N ALA A 81 -6.92 14.08 -1.36
CA ALA A 81 -7.54 14.34 -2.66
C ALA A 81 -9.00 14.81 -2.52
N ARG A 82 -9.76 14.25 -1.57
CA ARG A 82 -11.12 14.69 -1.27
C ARG A 82 -11.16 16.08 -0.65
N ARG A 83 -10.21 16.42 0.23
CA ARG A 83 -10.03 17.79 0.75
C ARG A 83 -9.72 18.80 -0.34
N TRP A 84 -8.87 18.43 -1.31
CA TRP A 84 -8.58 19.26 -2.47
C TRP A 84 -9.83 19.45 -3.33
N TRP A 85 -10.59 18.40 -3.58
CA TRP A 85 -11.88 18.49 -4.29
C TRP A 85 -12.86 19.47 -3.63
N TRP A 86 -13.00 19.43 -2.30
CA TRP A 86 -13.83 20.38 -1.56
C TRP A 86 -13.29 21.81 -1.67
N ALA A 87 -11.98 22.01 -1.56
CA ALA A 87 -11.37 23.33 -1.71
C ALA A 87 -11.62 23.91 -3.10
N THR A 88 -11.44 23.11 -4.16
CA THR A 88 -11.75 23.51 -5.54
C THR A 88 -13.22 23.85 -5.70
N GLY A 89 -14.13 23.05 -5.13
CA GLY A 89 -15.57 23.33 -5.15
C GLY A 89 -15.91 24.66 -4.48
N ILE A 90 -15.34 24.96 -3.31
CA ILE A 90 -15.54 26.23 -2.60
C ILE A 90 -15.04 27.41 -3.45
N VAL A 91 -13.85 27.31 -4.03
CA VAL A 91 -13.28 28.37 -4.88
C VAL A 91 -14.16 28.60 -6.12
N ALA A 92 -14.63 27.53 -6.76
CA ALA A 92 -15.53 27.62 -7.91
C ALA A 92 -16.86 28.30 -7.54
N VAL A 93 -17.46 27.93 -6.40
CA VAL A 93 -18.70 28.55 -5.91
C VAL A 93 -18.49 30.03 -5.57
N ALA A 94 -17.41 30.36 -4.86
CA ALA A 94 -17.09 31.75 -4.51
C ALA A 94 -16.83 32.62 -5.75
N GLY A 95 -16.05 32.10 -6.71
CA GLY A 95 -15.80 32.78 -7.97
C GLY A 95 -17.08 32.96 -8.80
N GLY A 96 -17.91 31.91 -8.90
CA GLY A 96 -19.20 31.98 -9.59
C GLY A 96 -20.16 32.99 -8.96
N ALA A 97 -20.26 33.01 -7.64
CA ALA A 97 -21.07 33.98 -6.90
C ALA A 97 -20.56 35.41 -7.11
N LEU A 98 -19.24 35.63 -7.15
CA LEU A 98 -18.66 36.94 -7.43
C LEU A 98 -19.00 37.43 -8.85
N VAL A 99 -18.90 36.55 -9.85
CA VAL A 99 -19.25 36.89 -11.24
C VAL A 99 -20.74 37.21 -11.36
N LEU A 100 -21.62 36.40 -10.75
CA LEU A 100 -23.06 36.67 -10.72
C LEU A 100 -23.38 38.00 -10.03
N TRP A 101 -22.70 38.30 -8.92
CA TRP A 101 -22.87 39.57 -8.22
C TRP A 101 -22.46 40.77 -9.07
N LEU A 102 -21.34 40.67 -9.80
CA LEU A 102 -20.90 41.71 -10.72
C LEU A 102 -21.90 41.92 -11.87
N LEU A 103 -22.42 40.83 -12.45
CA LEU A 103 -23.43 40.90 -13.52
C LEU A 103 -24.78 41.46 -13.04
N ALA A 104 -25.15 41.24 -11.78
CA ALA A 104 -26.38 41.77 -11.21
C ALA A 104 -26.28 43.25 -10.80
N ARG A 105 -25.06 43.79 -10.74
CA ARG A 105 -24.78 45.16 -10.27
C ARG A 105 -24.30 46.10 -11.37
N GLY A 106 -23.85 45.58 -12.51
CA GLY A 106 -23.61 46.33 -13.75
C GLY A 106 -24.85 46.38 -14.62
#